data_AF-Q9TG94-F1
#
_entry.id   AF-Q9TG94-F1
#
_cell.length_a   1.000
_cell.length_b   1.000
_cell.length_c   1.000
_cell.angle_alpha   90.00
_cell.angle_beta   90.00
_cell.angle_gamma   90.00
#
_symmetry.space_group_name_H-M   'P 1'
#
loop_
_entity.id
_entity.type
_entity.pdbx_description
1 polymer ?
#
loop_
_entity_poly.entity_id
_entity_poly.type
_entity_poly.pdbx_seq_one_letter_code
_entity_poly.pdbx_strand_id
1 'polypeptide(L)'
;LAETNRAPFDLTEGESELVSGFNVEYAAGPFALFFLAEYANILLMNSLSCILFMNPGTTSQPETFPINMMTKTTLLSIGFLWARASYPRFRYDQLMHLLWKQFLPMTLALCLWHISFPLFLSAIPPI
;
A
#
# COMPACT_ATOMS: atom_id res chain seq x y z
N LEU A 1 1.53 -0.87 2.08
CA LEU A 1 2.62 -1.14 3.06
C LEU A 1 2.38 -2.44 3.81
N ALA A 2 1.34 -2.54 4.67
CA ALA A 2 1.04 -3.79 5.38
C ALA A 2 0.60 -4.93 4.44
N GLU A 3 -0.29 -4.64 3.48
CA GLU A 3 -0.78 -5.64 2.52
C GLU A 3 0.29 -6.17 1.56
N THR A 4 1.33 -5.37 1.30
CA THR A 4 2.47 -5.75 0.46
C THR A 4 3.53 -6.55 1.21
N ASN A 5 3.30 -6.90 2.49
CA ASN A 5 4.25 -7.61 3.36
C ASN A 5 5.66 -7.00 3.37
N ARG A 6 5.78 -5.67 3.30
CA ARG A 6 7.08 -4.97 3.28
C ARG A 6 7.42 -4.37 4.62
N ALA A 7 8.73 -4.33 4.91
CA ALA A 7 9.28 -3.67 6.08
C ALA A 7 8.72 -2.24 6.20
N PRO A 8 8.16 -1.86 7.36
CA PRO A 8 8.32 -2.48 8.68
C PRO A 8 7.32 -3.60 9.06
N PHE A 9 6.44 -4.04 8.15
CA PHE A 9 5.43 -5.09 8.36
C PHE A 9 5.79 -6.44 7.70
N ASP A 10 7.08 -6.64 7.42
CA ASP A 10 7.62 -7.85 6.81
C ASP A 10 7.82 -8.95 7.87
N LEU A 11 6.74 -9.70 8.12
CA LEU A 11 6.69 -10.78 9.12
C LEU A 11 6.72 -12.18 8.49
N THR A 12 6.30 -12.30 7.24
CA THR A 12 6.21 -13.59 6.54
C THR A 12 7.54 -14.05 5.97
N GLU A 13 8.45 -13.12 5.65
CA GLU A 13 9.77 -13.45 5.10
C GLU A 13 10.90 -13.38 6.15
N GLY A 14 10.59 -12.90 7.37
CA GLY A 14 11.51 -12.59 8.46
C GLY A 14 12.86 -13.30 8.42
N GLU A 15 13.81 -12.76 7.66
CA GLU A 15 15.10 -13.40 7.39
C GLU A 15 15.92 -13.61 8.68
N SER A 16 15.68 -12.75 9.67
CA SER A 16 16.30 -12.77 10.99
C SER A 16 15.65 -13.76 11.97
N GLU A 17 14.41 -14.18 11.71
CA GLU A 17 13.61 -15.00 12.64
C GLU A 17 13.37 -16.41 12.09
N LEU A 18 13.22 -16.55 10.76
CA LEU A 18 12.78 -17.77 10.09
C LEU A 18 13.67 -18.16 8.88
N VAL A 19 14.86 -17.57 8.72
CA VAL A 19 15.85 -17.94 7.68
C VAL A 19 15.26 -17.89 6.24
N SER A 20 14.33 -16.95 5.98
CA SER A 20 13.53 -16.73 4.75
C SER A 20 12.13 -17.34 4.69
N GLY A 21 11.61 -17.85 5.82
CA GLY A 21 10.18 -18.13 6.00
C GLY A 21 9.64 -19.17 5.01
N PHE A 22 8.65 -18.78 4.20
CA PHE A 22 7.97 -19.69 3.25
C PHE A 22 8.74 -19.93 1.93
N ASN A 23 9.77 -19.12 1.65
CA ASN A 23 10.55 -19.22 0.40
C ASN A 23 11.68 -20.26 0.46
N VAL A 24 11.96 -20.81 1.66
CA VAL A 24 13.11 -21.69 1.93
C VAL A 24 13.09 -23.00 1.12
N GLU A 25 11.90 -23.53 0.83
CA GLU A 25 11.75 -24.85 0.20
C GLU A 25 11.75 -24.80 -1.33
N TYR A 26 11.71 -23.60 -1.93
CA TYR A 26 11.55 -23.44 -3.37
C TYR A 26 12.89 -23.40 -4.11
N ALA A 27 12.98 -24.15 -5.21
CA ALA A 27 14.08 -24.03 -6.16
C ALA A 27 14.07 -22.66 -6.87
N ALA A 28 15.19 -22.32 -7.51
CA ALA A 28 15.43 -20.99 -8.10
C ALA A 28 14.34 -20.48 -9.07
N GLY A 29 13.67 -21.36 -9.81
CA GLY A 29 12.59 -20.98 -10.74
C GLY A 29 11.34 -20.45 -10.03
N PRO A 30 10.65 -21.28 -9.22
CA PRO A 30 9.51 -20.84 -8.41
C PRO A 30 9.83 -19.68 -7.46
N PHE A 31 11.05 -19.66 -6.91
CA PHE A 31 11.54 -18.54 -6.11
C PHE A 31 11.51 -17.21 -6.88
N ALA A 32 12.00 -17.18 -8.12
CA ALA A 32 11.98 -15.97 -8.94
C ALA A 32 10.55 -15.45 -9.22
N LEU A 33 9.57 -16.35 -9.35
CA LEU A 33 8.17 -15.95 -9.54
C LEU A 33 7.57 -15.29 -8.30
N PHE A 34 7.93 -15.73 -7.10
CA PHE A 34 7.49 -15.07 -5.87
C PHE A 34 8.06 -13.64 -5.74
N PHE A 35 9.36 -13.44 -6.02
CA PHE A 35 9.93 -12.09 -6.03
C PHE A 35 9.27 -11.20 -7.07
N LEU A 36 9.06 -11.72 -8.28
CA LEU A 36 8.37 -10.97 -9.33
C LEU A 36 6.96 -10.57 -8.89
N ALA A 37 6.21 -11.48 -8.29
CA ALA A 37 4.85 -11.22 -7.81
C ALA A 37 4.83 -10.18 -6.68
N GLU A 38 5.76 -10.24 -5.74
CA GLU A 38 5.86 -9.27 -4.65
C GLU A 38 6.15 -7.85 -5.18
N TYR A 39 7.10 -7.72 -6.11
CA TYR A 39 7.41 -6.42 -6.72
C TYR A 39 6.27 -5.92 -7.63
N ALA A 40 5.59 -6.81 -8.35
CA ALA A 40 4.41 -6.47 -9.13
C ALA A 40 3.28 -5.93 -8.22
N ASN A 41 3.05 -6.57 -7.06
CA ASN A 41 2.06 -6.11 -6.08
C ASN A 41 2.40 -4.73 -5.50
N ILE A 42 3.68 -4.42 -5.28
CA ILE A 42 4.10 -3.07 -4.83
C ILE A 42 3.75 -2.02 -5.90
N LEU A 43 4.03 -2.29 -7.17
CA LEU A 43 3.73 -1.37 -8.26
C LEU A 43 2.21 -1.19 -8.44
N LEU A 44 1.44 -2.28 -8.35
CA LEU A 44 -0.01 -2.26 -8.45
C LEU A 44 -0.66 -1.46 -7.31
N MET A 45 -0.23 -1.67 -6.06
CA MET A 45 -0.78 -0.93 -4.92
C MET A 45 -0.45 0.56 -5.00
N ASN A 46 0.74 0.92 -5.49
CA ASN A 46 1.11 2.32 -5.70
C ASN A 46 0.33 2.97 -6.84
N SER A 47 0.05 2.24 -7.93
CA SER A 47 -0.77 2.74 -9.03
C SER A 47 -2.22 2.96 -8.60
N LEU A 48 -2.79 2.03 -7.84
CA LEU A 48 -4.14 2.17 -7.28
C LEU A 48 -4.23 3.35 -6.29
N SER A 49 -3.23 3.50 -5.41
CA SER A 49 -3.16 4.64 -4.48
C SER A 49 -3.06 5.98 -5.20
N CYS A 50 -2.29 6.04 -6.29
CA CYS A 50 -2.19 7.24 -7.12
C CYS A 50 -3.54 7.64 -7.74
N ILE A 51 -4.30 6.67 -8.23
CA ILE A 51 -5.62 6.90 -8.83
C ILE A 51 -6.62 7.40 -7.78
N LEU A 52 -6.65 6.78 -6.59
CA LEU A 52 -7.60 7.13 -5.53
C LEU A 52 -7.31 8.49 -4.89
N PHE A 53 -6.04 8.82 -4.62
CA PHE A 53 -5.70 9.99 -3.79
C PHE A 53 -5.03 11.13 -4.54
N MET A 54 -4.26 10.85 -5.60
CA MET A 54 -3.35 11.83 -6.22
C MET A 54 -3.72 12.16 -7.67
N ASN A 55 -5.02 12.11 -8.02
CA ASN A 55 -5.60 12.39 -9.35
C ASN A 55 -4.56 12.57 -10.48
N PRO A 56 -4.32 11.54 -11.31
CA PRO A 56 -3.26 11.56 -12.33
C PRO A 56 -3.46 12.59 -13.46
N GLY A 57 -4.56 13.34 -13.49
CA GLY A 57 -4.77 14.46 -14.42
C GLY A 57 -6.12 14.37 -15.14
N THR A 58 -6.46 15.44 -15.85
CA THR A 58 -7.69 15.50 -16.65
C THR A 58 -7.60 14.63 -17.89
N THR A 59 -8.69 13.95 -18.23
CA THR A 59 -8.82 13.14 -19.46
C THR A 59 -8.77 13.96 -20.75
N SER A 60 -8.76 15.29 -20.66
CA SER A 60 -8.69 16.21 -21.79
C SER A 60 -7.39 16.11 -22.62
N GLN A 61 -6.30 15.60 -22.04
CA GLN A 61 -5.01 15.42 -22.72
C GLN A 61 -4.50 13.97 -22.53
N PRO A 62 -4.92 13.03 -23.40
CA PRO A 62 -4.67 11.60 -23.20
C PRO A 62 -3.18 11.23 -23.16
N GLU A 63 -2.32 11.96 -23.89
CA GLU A 63 -0.88 11.71 -23.93
C GLU A 63 -0.15 12.07 -22.63
N THR A 64 -0.66 13.07 -21.90
CA THR A 64 -0.02 13.55 -20.65
C THR A 64 -0.42 12.74 -19.43
N PHE A 65 -1.56 12.06 -19.50
CA PHE A 65 -2.10 11.23 -18.44
C PHE A 65 -1.17 10.07 -18.02
N PRO A 66 -0.66 9.20 -18.93
CA PRO A 66 0.20 8.09 -18.53
C PRO A 66 1.53 8.58 -17.96
N ILE A 67 2.07 9.69 -18.47
CA ILE A 67 3.31 10.30 -17.98
C ILE A 67 3.11 10.81 -16.53
N ASN A 68 2.02 11.54 -16.27
CA ASN A 68 1.73 12.05 -14.93
C ASN A 68 1.41 10.92 -13.94
N MET A 69 0.70 9.88 -14.38
CA MET A 69 0.49 8.69 -13.57
C MET A 69 1.82 8.00 -13.24
N MET A 70 2.68 7.75 -14.22
CA MET A 70 3.96 7.06 -14.02
C MET A 70 4.92 7.85 -13.13
N THR A 71 4.97 9.18 -13.26
CA THR A 71 5.79 10.04 -12.39
C THR A 71 5.30 10.03 -10.95
N LYS A 72 3.98 10.04 -10.71
CA LYS A 72 3.41 9.95 -9.36
C LYS A 72 3.58 8.57 -8.74
N THR A 73 3.40 7.50 -9.51
CA THR A 73 3.61 6.12 -9.00
C THR A 73 5.07 5.84 -8.67
N THR A 74 6.01 6.36 -9.46
CA THR A 74 7.45 6.26 -9.15
C THR A 74 7.83 7.07 -7.92
N LEU A 75 7.21 8.24 -7.70
CA LEU A 75 7.41 9.00 -6.46
C LEU A 75 6.90 8.24 -5.23
N LEU A 76 5.72 7.61 -5.30
CA LEU A 76 5.19 6.77 -4.23
C LEU A 76 6.07 5.53 -3.98
N SER A 77 6.59 4.90 -5.03
CA SER A 77 7.46 3.74 -4.87
C SER A 77 8.80 4.11 -4.22
N ILE A 78 9.38 5.27 -4.53
CA ILE A 78 10.55 5.81 -3.80
C ILE A 78 10.22 5.98 -2.31
N GLY A 79 9.02 6.44 -1.98
CA GLY A 79 8.53 6.49 -0.59
C GLY A 79 8.52 5.12 0.10
N PHE A 80 8.13 4.05 -0.60
CA PHE A 80 8.20 2.68 -0.08
C PHE A 80 9.64 2.23 0.18
N LEU A 81 10.58 2.53 -0.74
CA LEU A 81 11.99 2.22 -0.52
C LEU A 81 12.57 3.02 0.66
N TRP A 82 12.17 4.29 0.80
CA TRP A 82 12.62 5.13 1.90
C TRP A 82 12.08 4.68 3.26
N ALA A 83 10.81 4.28 3.32
CA ALA A 83 10.21 3.71 4.53
C ALA A 83 10.92 2.42 4.96
N ARG A 84 11.27 1.55 4.00
CA ARG A 84 12.06 0.34 4.26
C ARG A 84 13.44 0.65 4.85
N ALA A 85 14.11 1.71 4.38
CA ALA A 85 15.44 2.09 4.86
C ALA A 85 15.42 2.76 6.24
N SER A 86 14.30 3.37 6.64
CA SER A 86 14.24 4.25 7.81
C SER A 86 13.70 3.58 9.08
N TYR A 87 12.80 2.60 8.95
CA TYR A 87 12.08 2.04 10.10
C TYR A 87 12.51 0.59 10.43
N PRO A 88 12.67 0.26 11.74
CA PRO A 88 12.86 -1.11 12.18
C PRO A 88 11.56 -1.94 12.00
N ARG A 89 11.70 -3.27 11.95
CA ARG A 89 10.56 -4.20 11.84
C ARG A 89 9.67 -4.14 13.09
N PHE A 90 8.35 -4.17 12.91
CA PHE A 90 7.37 -4.32 13.99
C PHE A 90 7.14 -5.79 14.32
N ARG A 91 6.93 -6.10 15.60
CA ARG A 91 6.48 -7.42 16.03
C ARG A 91 5.00 -7.64 15.64
N TYR A 92 4.62 -8.89 15.35
CA TYR A 92 3.23 -9.26 14.99
C TYR A 92 2.19 -8.73 15.99
N ASP A 93 2.46 -8.84 17.29
CA ASP A 93 1.54 -8.37 18.34
C ASP A 93 1.31 -6.85 18.28
N GLN A 94 2.36 -6.08 17.95
CA GLN A 94 2.28 -4.63 17.82
C GLN A 94 1.54 -4.23 16.54
N LEU A 95 1.75 -4.96 15.44
CA LEU A 95 1.00 -4.79 14.21
C LEU A 95 -0.50 -5.03 14.45
N MET A 96 -0.86 -6.13 15.10
CA MET A 96 -2.26 -6.44 15.41
C MET A 96 -2.88 -5.41 16.34
N HIS A 97 -2.15 -4.93 17.35
CA HIS A 97 -2.61 -3.84 18.21
C HIS A 97 -2.87 -2.56 17.41
N LEU A 98 -1.96 -2.18 16.51
CA LEU A 98 -2.06 -0.98 15.70
C LEU A 98 -3.25 -1.04 14.73
N LEU A 99 -3.44 -2.17 14.02
CA LEU A 99 -4.59 -2.35 13.12
C LEU A 99 -5.92 -2.34 13.87
N TRP A 100 -6.04 -3.13 14.94
CA TRP A 100 -7.33 -3.38 15.60
C TRP A 100 -7.72 -2.33 16.62
N LYS A 101 -6.77 -1.77 17.37
CA LYS A 101 -7.09 -0.81 18.45
C LYS A 101 -6.94 0.64 18.01
N GLN A 102 -6.13 0.92 17.00
CA GLN A 102 -5.88 2.29 16.56
C GLN A 102 -6.53 2.60 15.21
N PHE A 103 -6.22 1.83 14.16
CA PHE A 103 -6.79 2.11 12.83
C PHE A 103 -8.27 1.78 12.73
N LEU A 104 -8.74 0.64 13.25
CA LEU A 104 -10.13 0.24 13.10
C LEU A 104 -11.13 1.23 13.73
N PRO A 105 -10.94 1.74 14.96
CA PRO A 105 -11.84 2.77 15.50
C PRO A 105 -11.80 4.07 14.70
N MET A 106 -10.62 4.45 14.20
CA MET A 106 -10.45 5.68 13.42
C MET A 106 -11.10 5.57 12.03
N THR A 107 -10.98 4.43 11.35
CA THR A 107 -11.62 4.23 10.04
C THR A 107 -13.13 4.19 10.16
N LEU A 108 -13.68 3.60 11.23
CA LEU A 108 -15.12 3.65 11.51
C LEU A 108 -15.61 5.08 11.75
N ALA A 109 -14.86 5.88 12.53
CA ALA A 109 -15.20 7.28 12.75
C ALA A 109 -15.14 8.11 11.44
N LEU A 110 -14.11 7.90 10.60
CA LEU A 110 -14.01 8.54 9.30
C LEU A 110 -15.12 8.09 8.33
N CYS A 111 -15.54 6.83 8.38
CA CYS A 111 -16.64 6.32 7.57
C CYS A 111 -17.96 7.06 7.91
N LEU A 112 -18.27 7.18 9.20
CA LEU A 112 -19.45 7.94 9.65
C LEU A 112 -19.35 9.42 9.27
N TRP A 113 -18.16 10.00 9.36
CA TRP A 113 -17.91 11.38 8.91
C TRP A 113 -18.17 11.53 7.41
N HIS A 114 -17.60 10.66 6.57
CA HIS A 114 -17.77 10.73 5.11
C HIS A 114 -19.22 10.49 4.65
N ILE A 115 -20.03 9.77 5.43
CA ILE A 115 -21.47 9.64 5.16
C ILE A 115 -22.23 10.92 5.54
N SER A 116 -21.94 11.49 6.72
CA SER A 116 -22.69 12.64 7.25
C SER A 116 -22.29 13.98 6.62
N PHE A 117 -21.02 14.15 6.25
CA PHE A 117 -20.47 15.43 5.80
C PHE A 117 -21.07 15.93 4.47
N PRO A 118 -21.18 15.11 3.40
CA PRO A 118 -21.85 15.53 2.16
C PRO A 118 -23.34 15.84 2.36
N LEU A 119 -24.01 15.12 3.26
CA LEU A 119 -25.41 15.38 3.61
C LEU A 119 -25.56 16.75 4.29
N PHE A 120 -24.70 17.05 5.27
CA PHE A 120 -24.70 18.33 5.98
C PHE A 120 -24.46 19.51 5.04
N LEU A 121 -23.53 19.38 4.09
CA LEU A 121 -23.21 20.43 3.13
C LEU A 121 -24.14 20.46 1.90
N SER A 122 -25.15 19.60 1.83
CA SER A 122 -25.99 19.39 0.64
C SER A 122 -25.17 19.16 -0.65
N ALA A 123 -23.98 18.54 -0.51
CA ALA A 123 -22.99 18.34 -1.56
C ALA A 123 -22.88 16.85 -1.93
N ILE A 124 -24.02 16.20 -2.14
CA ILE A 124 -24.06 14.80 -2.57
C ILE A 124 -23.57 14.74 -4.02
N PRO A 125 -22.55 13.93 -4.34
CA PRO A 125 -22.10 13.78 -5.71
C PRO A 125 -23.21 13.18 -6.59
N PRO A 126 -23.28 13.55 -7.89
CA PRO A 126 -24.20 12.92 -8.82
C PRO A 126 -23.92 11.41 -8.93
N ILE A 127 -24.99 10.64 -9.11
CA ILE A 127 -24.95 9.18 -9.30
C ILE A 127 -24.31 8.84 -10.65
#